data_AF-A0A6D2HFW7-F1
#
_entry.id   AF-A0A6D2HFW7-F1
#
_cell.length_a   1.000
_cell.length_b   1.000
_cell.length_c   1.000
_cell.angle_alpha   90.00
_cell.angle_beta   90.00
_cell.angle_gamma   90.00
#
_symmetry.space_group_name_H-M   'P 1'
#
loop_
_entity.id
_entity.type
_entity.pdbx_description
1 polymer ?
#
loop_
_entity_poly.entity_id
_entity_poly.type
_entity_poly.pdbx_seq_one_letter_code
_entity_poly.pdbx_strand_id
1 'polypeptide(L)'
;MDLICGTLVNHKGKLGLLNGGSRRFELWVLVDAETREWSKNVSVLPQPLWENAAGKDKLYIVGVAGGTDEVVLWRYVNRLYVYYYNMEKNTLRRVKINGTDAVRDYTAYMTLDYVEDVKLMEHV
;
A
#
# COMPACT_ATOMS: atom_id res chain seq x y z
N MET A 1 15.35 -13.17 9.45
CA MET A 1 15.11 -11.86 10.09
C MET A 1 14.35 -11.05 9.05
N ASP A 2 13.02 -11.17 9.04
CA ASP A 2 12.18 -10.49 8.06
C ASP A 2 12.18 -9.01 8.41
N LEU A 3 12.68 -8.15 7.49
CA LEU A 3 12.61 -6.71 7.67
C LEU A 3 11.15 -6.29 7.84
N ILE A 4 10.84 -5.84 9.04
CA ILE A 4 9.55 -5.32 9.46
C ILE A 4 9.38 -3.96 8.74
N CYS A 5 8.65 -3.94 7.63
CA CYS A 5 8.38 -2.71 6.89
C CYS A 5 7.04 -2.15 7.36
N GLY A 6 7.10 -1.22 8.32
CA GLY A 6 5.94 -0.48 8.79
C GLY A 6 5.69 0.73 7.88
N THR A 7 4.44 0.93 7.45
CA THR A 7 4.02 2.12 6.70
C THR A 7 2.96 2.86 7.52
N LEU A 8 3.21 4.14 7.81
CA LEU A 8 2.17 5.01 8.37
C LEU A 8 1.18 5.39 7.27
N VAL A 9 -0.11 5.30 7.58
CA VAL A 9 -1.19 5.53 6.64
C VAL A 9 -2.28 6.38 7.26
N ASN A 10 -3.02 7.08 6.42
CA ASN A 10 -4.32 7.61 6.80
C ASN A 10 -5.37 6.52 6.55
N HIS A 11 -6.06 6.08 7.59
CA HIS A 11 -7.18 5.16 7.49
C HIS A 11 -8.45 5.81 8.03
N LYS A 12 -9.40 6.11 7.15
CA LYS A 12 -10.70 6.74 7.49
C LYS A 12 -10.55 8.01 8.35
N GLY A 13 -9.52 8.82 8.09
CA GLY A 13 -9.23 10.06 8.81
C GLY A 13 -8.42 9.89 10.11
N LYS A 14 -8.03 8.67 10.47
CA LYS A 14 -7.20 8.37 11.65
C LYS A 14 -5.79 7.94 11.24
N LEU A 15 -4.84 8.18 12.13
CA LEU A 15 -3.48 7.68 11.95
C LEU A 15 -3.47 6.15 12.11
N GLY A 16 -2.98 5.47 11.08
CA GLY A 16 -2.80 4.04 11.05
C GLY A 16 -1.35 3.64 10.84
N LEU A 17 -0.98 2.45 11.31
CA LEU A 17 0.27 1.77 11.03
C LEU A 17 -0.06 0.42 10.39
N LEU A 18 0.30 0.27 9.12
CA LEU A 18 0.34 -1.03 8.47
C LEU A 18 1.67 -1.67 8.75
N ASN A 19 1.66 -2.81 9.44
CA ASN A 19 2.86 -3.54 9.80
C ASN A 19 2.83 -4.96 9.24
N GLY A 20 3.89 -5.39 8.58
CA GLY A 20 4.06 -6.75 8.12
C GLY A 20 4.64 -6.83 6.71
N GLY A 21 4.30 -7.90 6.00
CA GLY A 21 4.76 -8.14 4.64
C GLY A 21 3.62 -8.53 3.70
N SER A 22 3.99 -8.85 2.46
CA SER A 22 3.06 -9.18 1.37
C SER A 22 2.09 -10.32 1.63
N ARG A 23 2.36 -11.18 2.61
CA ARG A 23 1.53 -12.37 2.89
C ARG A 23 0.64 -12.19 4.10
N ARG A 24 1.06 -11.34 5.04
CA ARG A 24 0.39 -11.05 6.29
C ARG A 24 0.82 -9.67 6.75
N PHE A 25 -0.14 -8.82 6.98
CA PHE A 25 0.04 -7.54 7.63
C PHE A 25 -1.11 -7.29 8.59
N GLU A 26 -0.88 -6.36 9.49
CA GLU A 26 -1.79 -5.93 10.53
C GLU A 26 -1.98 -4.42 10.39
N LEU A 27 -3.23 -3.96 10.52
CA LEU A 27 -3.52 -2.54 10.61
C LEU A 27 -3.72 -2.16 12.09
N TRP A 28 -2.90 -1.25 12.56
CA TRP A 28 -3.07 -0.64 13.87
C TRP A 28 -3.62 0.76 13.66
N VAL A 29 -4.71 1.12 14.33
CA VAL A 29 -5.34 2.43 14.22
C VAL A 29 -5.23 3.12 15.57
N LEU A 30 -4.67 4.32 15.59
CA LEU A 30 -4.58 5.15 16.77
C LEU A 30 -5.99 5.53 17.22
N VAL A 31 -6.33 5.17 18.45
CA VAL A 31 -7.62 5.48 19.09
C VAL A 31 -7.51 6.82 19.80
N ASP A 32 -6.44 6.98 20.58
CA ASP A 32 -6.19 8.15 21.41
C ASP A 32 -4.70 8.46 21.43
N ALA A 33 -4.34 9.70 21.08
CA ALA A 33 -2.95 10.14 20.98
C ALA A 33 -2.34 10.51 22.34
N GLU A 34 -3.16 10.94 23.31
CA GLU A 34 -2.72 11.35 24.65
C GLU A 34 -2.38 10.11 25.48
N THR A 35 -3.25 9.10 25.45
CA THR A 35 -3.05 7.82 26.16
C THR A 35 -2.19 6.83 25.37
N ARG A 36 -1.86 7.15 24.11
CA ARG A 36 -1.12 6.28 23.17
C ARG A 36 -1.80 4.93 22.93
N GLU A 37 -3.13 4.95 22.93
CA GLU A 37 -3.93 3.74 22.74
C GLU A 37 -4.08 3.40 21.26
N TRP A 38 -3.78 2.14 20.90
CA TRP A 38 -3.92 1.63 19.55
C TRP A 38 -4.92 0.47 19.52
N SER A 39 -5.82 0.49 18.55
CA SER A 39 -6.68 -0.64 18.22
C SER A 39 -6.04 -1.46 17.11
N LYS A 40 -5.88 -2.75 17.35
CA LYS A 40 -5.46 -3.69 16.31
C LYS A 40 -6.70 -4.09 15.50
N ASN A 41 -6.71 -3.74 14.22
CA ASN A 41 -7.79 -4.08 13.31
C ASN A 41 -7.26 -4.94 12.16
N VAL A 42 -7.91 -6.08 11.93
CA VAL A 42 -7.68 -7.01 10.82
C VAL A 42 -6.23 -7.50 10.65
N SER A 43 -6.01 -8.76 11.01
CA SER A 43 -5.09 -9.61 10.27
C SER A 43 -5.84 -10.21 9.09
N VAL A 44 -5.23 -10.24 7.91
CA VAL A 44 -5.30 -11.32 6.88
C VAL A 44 -5.24 -10.74 5.47
N LEU A 45 -4.32 -11.31 4.68
CA LEU A 45 -4.50 -11.53 3.25
C LEU A 45 -4.96 -12.99 3.11
N PRO A 46 -6.09 -13.29 2.45
CA PRO A 46 -6.60 -14.65 2.39
C PRO A 46 -5.71 -15.47 1.47
N GLN A 47 -5.11 -16.52 2.01
CA GLN A 47 -4.64 -17.62 1.17
C GLN A 47 -5.90 -18.32 0.63
N PRO A 48 -6.04 -18.55 -0.69
CA PRO A 48 -5.01 -18.54 -1.74
C PRO A 48 -5.05 -17.36 -2.72
N LEU A 49 -5.81 -16.28 -2.46
CA LEU A 49 -5.99 -15.17 -3.42
C LEU A 49 -4.65 -14.58 -3.91
N TRP A 50 -3.65 -14.55 -3.03
CA TRP A 50 -2.32 -14.05 -3.33
C TRP A 50 -1.51 -14.98 -4.24
N GLU A 51 -1.63 -16.31 -4.09
CA GLU A 51 -0.90 -17.29 -4.92
C GLU A 51 -1.33 -17.20 -6.37
N ASN A 52 -2.63 -17.07 -6.60
CA ASN A 52 -3.20 -16.96 -7.93
C ASN A 52 -2.85 -15.63 -8.61
N ALA A 53 -2.74 -14.53 -7.85
CA ALA A 53 -2.53 -13.19 -8.42
C ALA A 53 -1.06 -12.81 -8.59
N ALA A 54 -0.22 -13.14 -7.59
CA ALA A 54 1.16 -12.69 -7.48
C ALA A 54 2.18 -13.86 -7.43
N GLY A 55 1.73 -15.11 -7.48
CA GLY A 55 2.63 -16.27 -7.48
C GLY A 55 3.50 -16.33 -6.24
N LYS A 56 4.81 -16.48 -6.41
CA LYS A 56 5.79 -16.55 -5.29
C LYS A 56 6.38 -15.19 -4.90
N ASP A 57 5.95 -14.12 -5.56
CA ASP A 57 6.60 -12.82 -5.44
C ASP A 57 6.31 -12.10 -4.12
N LYS A 58 7.29 -11.29 -3.69
CA LYS A 58 7.12 -10.36 -2.57
C LYS A 58 6.49 -9.07 -3.09
N LEU A 59 5.35 -8.72 -2.50
CA LEU A 59 4.75 -7.39 -2.60
C LEU A 59 5.14 -6.54 -1.38
N TYR A 60 5.18 -5.24 -1.58
CA TYR A 60 5.48 -4.22 -0.58
C TYR A 60 4.23 -3.38 -0.37
N ILE A 61 3.96 -3.03 0.88
CA ILE A 61 2.87 -2.12 1.23
C ILE A 61 3.29 -0.71 0.82
N VAL A 62 2.40 -0.04 0.12
CA VAL A 62 2.61 1.36 -0.31
C VAL A 62 1.79 2.27 0.58
N GLY A 63 0.58 1.84 0.95
CA GLY A 63 -0.30 2.58 1.85
C GLY A 63 -1.75 2.15 1.68
N VAL A 64 -2.66 3.03 2.10
CA VAL A 64 -4.11 2.88 1.95
C VAL A 64 -4.60 3.96 1.00
N ALA A 65 -5.38 3.57 -0.01
CA ALA A 65 -5.91 4.52 -0.99
C ALA A 65 -6.98 5.43 -0.38
N GLY A 66 -6.76 6.74 -0.40
CA GLY A 66 -7.80 7.74 -0.11
C GLY A 66 -8.53 7.57 1.22
N GLY A 67 -7.86 7.03 2.25
CA GLY A 67 -8.49 6.76 3.55
C GLY A 67 -9.57 5.67 3.54
N THR A 68 -9.61 4.80 2.53
CA THR A 68 -10.57 3.69 2.40
C THR A 68 -10.10 2.41 3.12
N ASP A 69 -10.68 1.26 2.78
CA ASP A 69 -10.23 -0.08 3.19
C ASP A 69 -9.36 -0.77 2.11
N GLU A 70 -8.94 -0.04 1.07
CA GLU A 70 -8.11 -0.57 0.00
C GLU A 70 -6.61 -0.34 0.29
N VAL A 71 -5.91 -1.42 0.63
CA VAL A 71 -4.46 -1.44 0.73
C VAL A 71 -3.86 -1.55 -0.67
N VAL A 72 -2.90 -0.68 -0.96
CA VAL A 72 -2.16 -0.71 -2.22
C VAL A 72 -0.83 -1.42 -2.01
N LEU A 73 -0.58 -2.39 -2.88
CA LEU A 73 0.61 -3.22 -2.86
C LEU A 73 1.37 -3.11 -4.19
N TRP A 74 2.69 -3.13 -4.10
CA TRP A 74 3.59 -3.00 -5.24
C TRP A 74 4.58 -4.15 -5.31
N ARG A 75 4.90 -4.62 -6.51
CA ARG A 75 5.89 -5.68 -6.72
C ARG A 75 7.23 -5.09 -7.13
N TYR A 76 8.30 -5.49 -6.45
CA TYR A 76 9.65 -5.01 -6.77
C TYR A 76 10.16 -5.46 -8.15
N VAL A 77 9.88 -6.71 -8.53
CA VAL A 77 10.45 -7.36 -9.73
C VAL A 77 9.62 -7.12 -11.01
N ASN A 78 8.30 -7.06 -10.91
CA ASN A 78 7.42 -6.81 -12.05
C ASN A 78 6.56 -5.58 -11.76
N ARG A 79 7.08 -4.43 -12.20
CA ARG A 79 6.58 -3.08 -11.92
C ARG A 79 5.51 -2.62 -12.89
N LEU A 80 4.98 -3.54 -13.68
CA LEU A 80 3.88 -3.28 -14.60
C LEU A 80 2.53 -3.47 -13.93
N TYR A 81 2.48 -3.82 -12.64
CA TYR A 81 1.22 -4.11 -11.95
C TYR A 81 1.13 -3.46 -10.58
N VAL A 82 -0.01 -2.83 -10.32
CA VAL A 82 -0.44 -2.38 -9.00
C VAL A 82 -1.51 -3.34 -8.50
N TYR A 83 -1.45 -3.69 -7.23
CA TYR A 83 -2.42 -4.57 -6.59
C TYR A 83 -3.19 -3.76 -5.55
N TYR A 84 -4.52 -3.92 -5.52
CA TYR A 84 -5.36 -3.33 -4.49
C TYR A 84 -6.08 -4.46 -3.76
N TYR A 85 -5.92 -4.48 -2.45
CA TYR A 85 -6.56 -5.43 -1.56
C TYR A 85 -7.58 -4.70 -0.71
N ASN A 86 -8.85 -5.08 -0.83
CA ASN A 86 -9.91 -4.56 0.02
C ASN A 86 -10.02 -5.43 1.29
N MET A 87 -9.74 -4.84 2.45
CA MET A 87 -9.72 -5.56 3.74
C MET A 87 -11.12 -6.00 4.19
N GLU A 88 -12.14 -5.17 3.97
CA GLU A 88 -13.52 -5.50 4.36
C GLU A 88 -14.13 -6.60 3.49
N LYS A 89 -13.96 -6.47 2.18
CA LYS A 89 -14.52 -7.41 1.18
C LYS A 89 -13.63 -8.63 0.98
N ASN A 90 -12.41 -8.60 1.50
CA ASN A 90 -11.44 -9.68 1.36
C ASN A 90 -11.14 -10.03 -0.12
N THR A 91 -11.02 -9.00 -0.98
CA THR A 91 -10.83 -9.16 -2.43
C THR A 91 -9.52 -8.52 -2.91
N LEU A 92 -8.85 -9.16 -3.85
CA LEU A 92 -7.61 -8.66 -4.48
C LEU A 92 -7.86 -8.36 -5.96
N ARG A 93 -7.63 -7.12 -6.38
CA ARG A 93 -7.60 -6.72 -7.79
C ARG A 93 -6.17 -6.39 -8.23
N ARG A 94 -5.85 -6.67 -9.49
CA ARG A 94 -4.56 -6.36 -10.12
C ARG A 94 -4.81 -5.49 -11.35
N VAL A 95 -4.08 -4.39 -11.46
CA VAL A 95 -4.17 -3.42 -12.56
C VAL A 95 -2.82 -3.34 -13.26
N LYS A 96 -2.82 -3.49 -14.59
CA LYS A 96 -1.60 -3.32 -15.40
C LYS A 96 -1.37 -1.84 -15.68
N ILE A 97 -0.18 -1.33 -15.40
CA ILE A 97 0.29 -0.03 -15.87
C ILE A 97 0.75 -0.22 -17.33
N ASN A 98 0.15 0.54 -18.24
CA ASN A 98 0.53 0.56 -19.65
C ASN A 98 1.40 1.80 -19.94
N GLY A 99 2.19 1.77 -21.01
CA GLY A 99 3.03 2.90 -21.43
C GLY A 99 4.41 2.96 -20.78
N THR A 100 4.78 1.93 -20.02
CA THR A 100 6.08 1.82 -19.33
C THR A 100 7.08 0.90 -20.06
N ASP A 101 6.81 0.53 -21.32
CA ASP A 101 7.62 -0.43 -22.09
C ASP A 101 9.08 0.04 -22.30
N ALA A 102 9.34 1.35 -22.22
CA ALA A 102 10.67 1.96 -22.31
C ALA A 102 11.42 2.03 -20.96
N VAL A 103 10.76 1.70 -19.84
CA VAL A 103 11.25 1.95 -18.49
C VAL A 103 11.39 0.63 -17.74
N ARG A 104 12.56 -0.02 -17.90
CA ARG A 104 12.84 -1.33 -17.29
C ARG A 104 13.66 -1.24 -16.01
N ASP A 105 14.38 -0.14 -15.77
CA ASP A 105 15.28 0.02 -14.64
C ASP A 105 15.07 1.34 -13.90
N TYR A 106 14.35 1.28 -12.78
CA TYR A 106 14.46 2.31 -11.75
C TYR A 106 14.70 1.65 -10.39
N THR A 107 14.99 2.43 -9.37
CA THR A 107 14.58 2.13 -7.99
C THR A 107 13.33 2.94 -7.78
N ALA A 108 12.17 2.41 -8.19
CA ALA A 108 10.92 3.17 -8.16
C ALA A 108 10.30 3.05 -6.77
N TYR A 109 10.22 4.19 -6.07
CA TYR A 109 9.35 4.34 -4.92
C TYR A 109 7.99 4.77 -5.43
N MET A 110 6.96 3.99 -5.12
CA MET A 110 5.59 4.42 -5.37
C MET A 110 5.12 5.21 -4.15
N THR A 111 4.58 6.39 -4.38
CA THR A 111 3.91 7.21 -3.37
C THR A 111 2.41 7.24 -3.67
N LEU A 112 1.62 7.25 -2.61
CA LEU A 112 0.18 7.43 -2.68
C LEU A 112 -0.17 8.90 -2.45
N ASP A 113 -1.26 9.33 -3.09
CA ASP A 113 -1.87 10.64 -2.87
C ASP A 113 -0.87 11.82 -3.02
N TYR A 114 0.10 11.68 -3.93
CA TYR A 114 1.03 12.75 -4.26
C TYR A 114 0.27 13.91 -4.92
N VAL A 115 0.37 15.09 -4.31
CA VAL A 115 -0.17 16.34 -4.83
C VAL A 115 1.00 17.30 -5.00
N GLU A 116 1.21 17.78 -6.21
CA GLU A 116 2.24 18.78 -6.51
C GLU A 116 1.69 20.18 -6.24
N ASP A 117 2.40 20.98 -5.45
CA ASP A 117 2.15 22.41 -5.32
C ASP A 117 2.85 23.14 -6.47
N VAL A 118 2.16 23.26 -7.61
CA VAL A 118 2.73 23.94 -8.79
C VAL A 118 2.51 25.45 -8.65
N LYS A 119 3.55 26.16 -8.19
CA LYS A 119 3.60 27.62 -8.35
C LYS A 119 3.91 27.95 -9.81
N LEU A 120 2.93 28.49 -10.52
CA LEU A 120 3.14 29.05 -11.86
C LEU A 120 4.14 30.20 -11.74
N MET A 121 5.35 30.02 -12.29
CA MET A 121 6.26 31.15 -12.49
C MET A 121 5.74 31.96 -13.68
N GLU A 122 5.20 33.15 -13.39
CA GLU A 122 4.94 34.14 -14.43
C GLU A 122 6.28 34.54 -15.06
N HIS A 123 6.39 34.32 -16.37
CA HIS A 123 7.52 34.82 -17.12
C HIS A 123 7.30 36.32 -17.30
N VAL A 124 8.14 37.13 -16.63
CA VAL A 124 8.23 38.60 -16.81
C VAL A 124 9.07 38.92 -18.04
#